data_AF-A0AAQ3LYZ4-F1
#
_entry.id   AF-A0AAQ3LYZ4-F1
#
_cell.length_a   1.000
_cell.length_b   1.000
_cell.length_c   1.000
_cell.angle_alpha   90.00
_cell.angle_beta   90.00
_cell.angle_gamma   90.00
#
_symmetry.space_group_name_H-M   'P 1'
#
loop_
_entity.id
_entity.type
_entity.pdbx_description
1 polymer ?
#
loop_
_entity_poly.entity_id
_entity_poly.type
_entity_poly.pdbx_seq_one_letter_code
_entity_poly.pdbx_strand_id
1 'polypeptide(L)'
;MPCRACCLKVSMNDAAGLTLFHPDFHTRNILVEPEDPTVITGIIDWQSAAIEPAFLFDAETPDFAEELPDEEHLNEDRAAVKKQRTAEARLRSNANDSRHPGNETGGSGTA
;
A
#
# COMPACT_ATOMS: atom_id res chain seq x y z
N MET A 1 8.22 -33.78 2.97
CA MET A 1 6.75 -33.62 2.89
C MET A 1 6.48 -32.30 2.15
N PRO A 2 6.12 -32.27 0.86
CA PRO A 2 5.79 -31.01 0.22
C PRO A 2 4.33 -30.65 0.49
N CYS A 3 4.12 -29.38 0.84
CA CYS A 3 2.84 -28.75 1.09
C CYS A 3 1.98 -28.81 -0.19
N ARG A 4 0.75 -29.34 -0.09
CA ARG A 4 -0.24 -29.29 -1.17
C ARG A 4 -0.68 -27.83 -1.34
N ALA A 5 -0.16 -27.17 -2.36
CA ALA A 5 -0.71 -25.91 -2.85
C ALA A 5 -2.19 -26.10 -3.18
N CYS A 6 -3.06 -25.40 -2.45
CA CYS A 6 -4.51 -25.37 -2.62
C CYS A 6 -4.88 -24.47 -3.82
N CYS A 7 -4.21 -24.63 -4.96
CA CYS A 7 -4.58 -23.92 -6.18
C CYS A 7 -5.84 -24.60 -6.74
N LEU A 8 -7.01 -24.22 -6.23
CA LEU A 8 -8.29 -24.51 -6.87
C LEU A 8 -8.23 -23.95 -8.29
N LYS A 9 -8.08 -24.83 -9.27
CA LYS A 9 -8.35 -24.49 -10.67
C LYS A 9 -9.86 -24.31 -10.79
N VAL A 10 -10.32 -23.07 -10.74
CA VAL A 10 -11.68 -22.73 -11.15
C VAL A 10 -11.73 -22.86 -12.68
N SER A 11 -12.52 -23.81 -13.19
CA SER A 11 -12.82 -23.89 -14.61
C SER A 11 -14.00 -22.95 -14.93
N MET A 12 -14.03 -22.36 -16.12
CA MET A 12 -15.13 -21.46 -16.52
C MET A 12 -16.51 -22.16 -16.47
N ASN A 13 -16.53 -23.49 -16.62
CA ASN A 13 -17.73 -24.29 -16.53
C ASN A 13 -18.24 -24.44 -15.08
N ASP A 14 -17.35 -24.39 -14.08
CA ASP A 14 -17.73 -24.32 -12.66
C ASP A 14 -18.08 -22.89 -12.23
N ALA A 15 -17.45 -21.89 -12.87
CA ALA A 15 -17.67 -20.47 -12.59
C ALA A 15 -18.95 -19.91 -13.20
N ALA A 16 -19.55 -20.59 -14.18
CA ALA A 16 -20.79 -20.18 -14.84
C ALA A 16 -22.05 -20.38 -13.98
N GLY A 17 -21.89 -20.78 -12.71
CA GLY A 17 -22.99 -20.90 -11.76
C GLY A 17 -23.69 -19.56 -11.53
N LEU A 18 -25.02 -19.56 -11.70
CA LEU A 18 -25.87 -18.45 -11.29
C LEU A 18 -25.73 -18.24 -9.78
N THR A 19 -25.37 -17.04 -9.38
CA THR A 19 -25.11 -16.65 -7.99
C THR A 19 -26.07 -15.52 -7.60
N LEU A 20 -26.61 -15.58 -6.38
CA LEU A 20 -27.36 -14.45 -5.82
C LEU A 20 -26.36 -13.37 -5.39
N PHE A 21 -26.33 -12.27 -6.14
CA PHE A 21 -25.43 -11.15 -5.93
C PHE A 21 -26.07 -10.09 -5.04
N HIS A 22 -25.32 -9.63 -4.03
CA HIS A 22 -25.71 -8.56 -3.11
C HIS A 22 -24.96 -7.28 -3.50
N PRO A 23 -25.57 -6.35 -4.28
CA PRO A 23 -24.84 -5.23 -4.86
C PRO A 23 -24.31 -4.21 -3.84
N ASP A 24 -24.87 -4.17 -2.63
CA ASP A 24 -24.42 -3.27 -1.55
C ASP A 24 -23.79 -4.05 -0.38
N PHE A 25 -22.93 -5.02 -0.71
CA PHE A 25 -22.32 -5.90 0.29
C PHE A 25 -21.14 -5.21 0.99
N HIS A 26 -21.47 -4.37 1.98
CA HIS A 26 -20.51 -3.67 2.83
C HIS A 26 -20.72 -3.94 4.32
N THR A 27 -19.75 -3.61 5.17
CA THR A 27 -19.74 -3.95 6.61
C THR A 27 -20.95 -3.46 7.39
N ARG A 28 -21.61 -2.36 6.99
CA ARG A 28 -22.83 -1.88 7.66
C ARG A 28 -24.07 -2.76 7.41
N ASN A 29 -24.00 -3.65 6.41
CA ASN A 29 -25.04 -4.62 6.07
C ASN A 29 -24.73 -6.03 6.65
N ILE A 30 -23.70 -6.14 7.49
CA ILE A 30 -23.32 -7.37 8.18
C ILE A 30 -23.66 -7.22 9.66
N LEU A 31 -24.54 -8.09 10.17
CA LEU A 31 -24.84 -8.21 11.59
C LEU A 31 -23.87 -9.21 12.21
N VAL A 32 -23.32 -8.86 13.37
CA VAL A 32 -22.37 -9.69 14.13
C VAL A 32 -22.85 -9.88 15.56
N GLU A 33 -22.34 -10.90 16.24
CA GLU A 33 -22.57 -11.08 17.68
C GLU A 33 -21.89 -9.93 18.46
N PRO A 34 -22.56 -9.31 19.45
CA PRO A 34 -21.99 -8.17 20.17
C PRO A 34 -20.79 -8.56 21.04
N GLU A 35 -20.75 -9.78 21.55
CA GLU A 35 -19.67 -10.29 22.42
C GLU A 35 -18.49 -10.88 21.63
N ASP A 36 -18.75 -11.46 20.45
CA ASP A 36 -17.71 -11.96 19.53
C ASP A 36 -17.98 -11.47 18.08
N PRO A 37 -17.37 -10.35 17.66
CA PRO A 37 -17.62 -9.77 16.35
C PRO A 37 -17.05 -10.60 15.18
N THR A 38 -16.37 -11.72 15.46
CA THR A 38 -15.96 -12.68 14.43
C THR A 38 -17.12 -13.58 13.99
N VAL A 39 -18.19 -13.65 14.78
CA VAL A 39 -19.40 -14.42 14.51
C VAL A 39 -20.41 -13.55 13.76
N ILE A 40 -20.63 -13.86 12.48
CA ILE A 40 -21.67 -13.23 11.68
C ILE A 40 -23.03 -13.84 12.04
N THR A 41 -23.98 -13.00 12.43
CA THR A 41 -25.35 -13.40 12.81
C THR A 41 -26.37 -13.17 11.69
N GLY A 42 -26.03 -12.33 10.70
CA GLY A 42 -26.88 -12.13 9.53
C GLY A 42 -26.31 -11.16 8.49
N ILE A 43 -26.90 -11.20 7.30
CA ILE A 43 -26.68 -10.23 6.22
C ILE A 43 -28.05 -9.64 5.89
N ILE A 44 -28.15 -8.32 5.87
CA ILE A 44 -29.40 -7.58 5.61
C ILE A 44 -29.31 -6.79 4.31
N ASP A 45 -30.38 -6.07 3.96
CA ASP A 45 -30.41 -5.13 2.83
C ASP A 45 -30.45 -5.79 1.42
N TRP A 46 -31.08 -6.96 1.35
CA TRP A 46 -31.18 -7.78 0.12
C TRP A 46 -32.14 -7.26 -0.95
N GLN A 47 -32.85 -6.14 -0.78
CA GLN A 47 -33.90 -5.70 -1.73
C GLN A 47 -33.39 -5.38 -3.14
N SER A 48 -32.09 -5.16 -3.30
CA SER A 48 -31.44 -4.92 -4.60
C SER A 48 -30.75 -6.16 -5.16
N ALA A 49 -30.88 -7.32 -4.52
CA ALA A 49 -30.18 -8.53 -4.93
C ALA A 49 -30.66 -9.05 -6.30
N ALA A 50 -29.72 -9.58 -7.08
CA ALA A 50 -29.97 -10.08 -8.43
C ALA A 50 -29.28 -11.42 -8.66
N ILE A 51 -29.71 -12.17 -9.67
CA ILE A 51 -29.01 -13.37 -10.10
C ILE A 51 -27.99 -12.96 -11.15
N GLU A 52 -26.71 -13.15 -10.86
CA GLU A 52 -25.57 -12.80 -11.71
C GLU A 52 -24.63 -14.01 -11.88
N PRO A 53 -23.77 -14.05 -12.92
CA PRO A 53 -22.68 -15.03 -12.98
C PRO A 53 -21.74 -14.89 -11.77
N ALA A 54 -21.13 -15.99 -11.32
CA ALA A 54 -20.22 -15.97 -10.15
C ALA A 54 -18.94 -15.12 -10.35
N PHE A 55 -18.68 -14.68 -11.58
CA PHE A 55 -17.62 -13.74 -11.92
C PHE A 55 -18.21 -12.60 -12.74
N LEU A 56 -17.94 -11.36 -12.31
CA LEU A 56 -18.20 -10.18 -13.11
C LEU A 56 -16.94 -9.86 -13.92
N PHE A 57 -17.11 -9.58 -15.20
CA PHE A 57 -16.03 -9.03 -16.00
C PHE A 57 -15.90 -7.55 -15.62
N ASP A 58 -14.84 -7.20 -14.89
CA ASP A 58 -14.46 -5.80 -14.75
C ASP A 58 -13.63 -5.43 -15.99
N ALA A 59 -13.97 -4.31 -16.62
CA ALA A 59 -13.22 -3.82 -17.78
C ALA A 59 -11.90 -3.16 -17.36
N GLU A 60 -11.77 -2.83 -16.07
CA GLU A 60 -10.56 -2.28 -15.50
C GLU A 60 -9.60 -3.40 -15.08
N THR A 61 -8.35 -3.30 -15.52
CA THR A 61 -7.27 -4.16 -15.03
C THR A 61 -6.99 -3.76 -13.58
N PRO A 62 -7.06 -4.68 -12.60
CA PRO A 62 -6.78 -4.32 -11.22
C PRO A 62 -5.32 -3.86 -11.06
N ASP A 63 -5.08 -2.96 -10.11
CA ASP A 63 -3.79 -2.31 -9.83
C ASP A 63 -2.58 -3.27 -9.77
N PHE A 64 -2.76 -4.45 -9.16
CA PHE A 64 -1.71 -5.47 -9.06
C PHE A 64 -1.40 -6.19 -10.38
N ALA A 65 -2.29 -6.08 -11.36
CA ALA A 65 -2.14 -6.60 -12.72
C ALA A 65 -1.78 -5.50 -13.73
N GLU A 66 -1.61 -4.25 -13.28
CA GLU A 66 -1.05 -3.19 -14.12
C GLU A 66 0.40 -3.49 -14.50
N GLU A 67 0.77 -3.14 -15.73
CA GLU A 67 2.15 -3.25 -16.19
C GLU A 67 3.01 -2.29 -15.37
N LEU A 68 3.97 -2.83 -14.61
CA LEU A 68 4.89 -2.01 -13.86
C LEU A 68 5.67 -1.11 -14.82
N PRO A 69 5.88 0.18 -14.47
CA PRO A 69 6.69 1.07 -15.28
C PRO A 69 8.10 0.48 -15.43
N ASP A 70 8.65 0.65 -16.62
CA ASP A 70 9.97 0.23 -17.02
C ASP A 70 11.03 0.65 -15.99
N GLU A 71 11.82 -0.33 -15.54
CA GLU A 71 12.86 -0.21 -14.50
C GLU A 71 13.86 0.94 -14.75
N GLU A 72 13.97 1.41 -15.99
CA GLU A 72 14.77 2.57 -16.37
C GLU A 72 14.29 3.86 -15.67
N HIS A 73 12.99 4.14 -15.64
CA HIS A 73 12.42 5.33 -15.00
C HIS A 73 12.61 5.32 -13.47
N LEU A 74 12.49 4.14 -12.83
CA LEU A 74 12.71 4.00 -11.38
C LEU A 74 14.18 4.26 -10.97
N ASN A 75 15.12 3.98 -11.86
CA ASN A 75 16.54 4.23 -11.64
C ASN A 75 16.88 5.72 -11.74
N GLU A 76 16.22 6.46 -12.63
CA GLU A 76 16.37 7.91 -12.77
C GLU A 76 15.89 8.65 -11.50
N ASP A 77 14.72 8.31 -10.98
CA ASP A 77 14.18 8.89 -9.75
C ASP A 77 15.08 8.61 -8.55
N ARG A 78 15.56 7.37 -8.42
CA ARG A 78 16.51 6.99 -7.36
C ARG A 78 17.82 7.76 -7.48
N ALA A 79 18.33 7.95 -8.71
CA ALA A 79 19.54 8.72 -8.96
C ALA A 79 19.34 10.21 -8.64
N ALA A 80 18.19 10.79 -8.99
CA ALA A 80 17.83 12.18 -8.68
C ALA A 80 17.78 12.42 -7.17
N VAL A 81 17.11 11.54 -6.41
CA VAL A 81 17.06 11.59 -4.95
C VAL A 81 18.46 11.48 -4.34
N LYS A 82 19.30 10.58 -4.86
CA LYS A 82 20.69 10.43 -4.39
C LYS A 82 21.53 11.68 -4.66
N LYS A 83 21.34 12.32 -5.83
CA LYS A 83 22.02 13.57 -6.21
C LYS A 83 21.62 14.72 -5.29
N GLN A 84 20.33 14.85 -4.97
CA GLN A 84 19.82 15.87 -4.07
C GLN A 84 20.36 15.71 -2.64
N ARG A 85 20.31 14.50 -2.08
CA ARG A 85 20.86 14.24 -0.73
C ARG A 85 22.36 14.52 -0.66
N THR A 86 23.10 14.23 -1.73
CA THR A 86 24.53 14.53 -1.82
C THR A 86 24.79 16.03 -1.90
N ALA A 87 23.99 16.77 -2.67
CA ALA A 87 24.09 18.23 -2.76
C ALA A 87 23.78 18.91 -1.43
N GLU A 88 22.73 18.47 -0.72
CA GLU A 88 22.35 18.98 0.59
C GLU A 88 23.43 18.70 1.65
N ALA A 89 24.03 17.49 1.64
CA ALA A 89 25.13 17.15 2.54
C ALA A 89 26.36 18.05 2.29
N ARG A 90 26.68 18.34 1.03
CA ARG A 90 27.81 19.21 0.63
C ARG A 90 27.56 20.68 1.00
N LEU A 91 26.32 21.16 0.86
CA LEU A 91 25.95 22.50 1.31
C LEU A 91 26.07 22.62 2.84
N ARG A 92 25.64 21.59 3.59
CA ARG A 92 25.74 21.55 5.04
C ARG A 92 27.19 21.49 5.55
N SER A 93 28.08 20.77 4.88
CA SER A 93 29.50 20.75 5.22
C SER A 93 30.16 22.11 4.98
N ASN A 94 29.88 22.75 3.85
CA ASN A 94 30.45 24.06 3.51
C ASN A 94 29.98 25.17 4.47
N ALA A 95 28.72 25.11 4.91
CA ALA A 95 28.16 26.06 5.88
C ALA A 95 28.77 25.92 7.30
N ASN A 96 29.31 24.74 7.64
CA ASN A 96 30.01 24.53 8.91
C ASN A 96 31.47 24.98 8.86
N ASP A 97 32.11 24.94 7.68
CA ASP A 97 33.50 25.36 7.49
C ASP A 97 33.67 26.89 7.50
N SER A 98 32.63 27.64 7.09
CA SER A 98 32.67 29.12 7.07
C SER A 98 32.45 29.81 8.42
N ARG A 99 32.40 29.06 9.54
CA ARG A 99 32.00 29.59 10.87
C ARG A 99 33.16 29.91 11.82
N HIS A 100 34.34 30.26 11.31
CA HIS A 100 35.41 30.87 12.12
C HIS A 100 35.85 32.23 11.56
N PRO A 101 35.65 33.29 12.34
CA PRO A 101 36.81 34.08 12.72
C PRO A 101 36.84 34.44 14.22
N GLY A 102 38.00 34.18 14.82
CA GLY A 102 38.67 34.87 15.93
C GLY A 102 37.89 35.42 17.13
N ASN A 103 38.18 34.88 18.32
CA ASN A 103 38.71 35.74 19.39
C ASN A 103 39.77 35.01 20.22
N GLU A 104 41.04 35.35 20.00
CA GLU A 104 42.10 35.10 20.98
C GLU A 104 42.37 36.41 21.71
N THR A 105 42.04 36.46 22.99
CA THR A 105 42.69 37.23 24.07
C THR A 105 41.81 36.94 25.30
N GLY A 106 42.25 36.26 26.34
CA GLY A 106 43.45 36.51 27.14
C GLY A 106 42.94 36.68 28.58
N GLY A 107 42.98 35.61 29.37
CA GLY A 107 42.49 35.60 30.76
C GLY A 107 43.46 34.87 31.67
N SER A 108 44.52 35.55 32.06
CA SER A 108 45.47 35.16 33.10
C SER A 108 45.19 35.95 34.38
N GLY A 109 45.18 35.27 35.53
CA GLY A 109 45.21 35.86 36.88
C GLY A 109 44.10 35.28 37.77
N THR A 110 44.31 34.21 38.55
CA THR A 110 45.04 34.05 39.83
C THR A 110 44.43 34.77 41.04
N ALA A 111 44.27 33.97 42.10
CA ALA A 111 44.04 34.24 43.53
C ALA A 111 42.59 34.50 43.97
#